data_AF-A0A350W3K0-F1
#
_entry.id   AF-A0A350W3K0-F1
#
_cell.length_a   1.000
_cell.length_b   1.000
_cell.length_c   1.000
_cell.angle_alpha   90.00
_cell.angle_beta   90.00
_cell.angle_gamma   90.00
#
_symmetry.space_group_name_H-M   'P 1'
#
loop_
_entity.id
_entity.type
_entity.pdbx_description
1 polymer ?
#
loop_
_entity_poly.entity_id
_entity_poly.type
_entity_poly.pdbx_seq_one_letter_code
_entity_poly.pdbx_strand_id
1 'polypeptide(L)'
;DIIGIIGGFFVSVYKLGIAATVYKNDILDYMRVEDLCHGLIKSVFFALIIFTVACYKGFNCEGGAEGVGRATTQTVVISMVMILVSDYFLTALLVLFGVG
;
A
#
# COMPACT_ATOMS: atom_id res chain seq x y z
N ASP A 1 2.93 7.61 3.19
CA ASP A 1 2.25 8.69 3.94
C ASP A 1 3.06 9.99 4.07
N ILE A 2 4.25 9.98 4.68
CA ILE A 2 5.04 11.22 4.96
C ILE A 2 5.28 12.09 3.71
N ILE A 3 5.73 11.51 2.60
CA ILE A 3 6.00 12.27 1.36
C ILE A 3 4.70 12.85 0.77
N GLY A 4 3.58 12.12 0.88
CA GLY A 4 2.27 12.59 0.42
C GLY A 4 1.76 13.77 1.25
N ILE A 5 1.95 13.73 2.57
CA ILE A 5 1.59 14.82 3.49
C ILE A 5 2.38 16.09 3.16
N ILE A 6 3.68 15.97 2.89
CA ILE A 6 4.55 17.10 2.53
C ILE A 6 4.20 17.64 1.14
N GLY A 7 3.92 16.78 0.16
CA GLY A 7 3.47 17.20 -1.16
C GLY A 7 2.13 17.94 -1.10
N GLY A 8 1.17 17.42 -0.33
CA GLY A 8 -0.11 18.08 -0.08
C GLY A 8 0.06 19.42 0.64
N PHE A 9 1.03 19.54 1.56
CA PHE A 9 1.34 20.79 2.25
C PHE A 9 1.83 21.84 1.26
N PHE A 10 2.74 21.44 0.37
CA PHE A 10 3.31 22.34 -0.62
C PHE A 10 2.24 22.86 -1.59
N VAL A 11 1.35 21.99 -2.08
CA VAL A 11 0.24 22.39 -2.96
C VAL A 11 -0.78 23.26 -2.20
N SER A 12 -1.19 22.87 -1.00
CA SER A 12 -2.24 23.58 -0.26
C SER A 12 -1.82 24.99 0.15
N VAL A 13 -0.56 25.16 0.57
CA VAL A 13 -0.02 26.46 1.02
C VAL A 13 0.37 27.34 -0.17
N TYR A 14 1.10 26.82 -1.16
CA TYR A 14 1.64 27.66 -2.24
C TYR A 14 0.69 27.86 -3.42
N LYS A 15 -0.18 26.89 -3.72
CA LYS A 15 -1.12 26.98 -4.86
C LYS A 15 -2.52 27.44 -4.45
N LEU A 16 -2.98 27.06 -3.25
CA LEU A 16 -4.34 27.33 -2.78
C LEU A 16 -4.42 28.47 -1.75
N GLY A 17 -3.28 28.92 -1.20
CA GLY A 17 -3.23 30.03 -0.24
C GLY A 17 -3.84 29.72 1.13
N ILE A 18 -4.03 28.43 1.45
CA ILE A 18 -4.54 28.00 2.77
C ILE A 18 -3.45 28.23 3.81
N ALA A 19 -3.83 28.79 4.96
CA ALA A 19 -2.91 28.99 6.08
C ALA A 19 -2.33 27.64 6.54
N ALA A 20 -1.01 27.56 6.64
CA ALA A 20 -0.28 26.36 7.07
C ALA A 20 -0.79 25.78 8.40
N THR A 21 -1.29 26.64 9.29
CA THR A 21 -1.90 26.26 10.57
C THR A 21 -3.18 25.45 10.41
N VAL A 22 -4.03 25.80 9.42
CA VAL A 22 -5.29 25.10 9.14
C VAL A 22 -4.99 23.72 8.58
N TYR A 23 -4.10 23.62 7.59
CA TYR A 23 -3.69 22.34 7.01
C TYR A 23 -3.07 21.39 8.04
N LYS A 24 -2.27 21.92 8.98
CA LYS A 24 -1.63 21.11 10.03
C LYS A 24 -2.65 20.61 11.07
N ASN A 25 -3.63 21.43 11.43
CA ASN A 25 -4.71 21.01 12.32
C ASN A 25 -5.61 19.96 11.67
N ASP A 26 -5.99 20.17 10.41
CA ASP A 26 -6.79 19.20 9.65
C ASP A 26 -6.07 17.85 9.55
N ILE A 27 -4.78 17.83 9.22
CA ILE A 27 -4.02 16.58 9.19
C ILE A 27 -4.01 15.88 10.55
N LEU A 28 -3.85 16.61 11.65
CA LEU A 28 -3.82 15.99 12.97
C LEU A 28 -5.20 15.45 13.40
N ASP A 29 -6.29 16.07 12.93
CA ASP A 29 -7.65 15.65 13.24
C ASP A 29 -8.11 14.47 12.36
N TYR A 30 -7.72 14.47 11.08
CA TYR A 30 -8.06 13.42 10.11
C TYR A 30 -7.07 12.25 10.10
N MET A 31 -5.81 12.44 10.48
CA MET A 31 -4.85 11.33 10.58
C MET A 31 -4.99 10.68 11.96
N ARG A 32 -6.05 9.88 12.15
CA ARG A 32 -6.20 9.09 13.37
C ARG A 32 -5.16 7.98 13.40
N VAL A 33 -4.75 7.61 14.62
CA VAL A 33 -3.85 6.46 14.85
C VAL A 33 -4.44 5.17 14.27
N GLU A 34 -5.76 5.09 14.18
CA GLU A 34 -6.52 4.00 13.57
C GLU A 34 -6.18 3.82 12.08
N ASP A 35 -6.09 4.89 11.30
CA ASP A 35 -5.71 4.84 9.88
C ASP A 35 -4.29 4.31 9.70
N LEU A 36 -3.39 4.69 10.61
CA LEU A 36 -2.01 4.22 10.61
C LEU A 36 -1.93 2.73 10.93
N CYS A 37 -2.66 2.27 11.96
CA CYS A 37 -2.76 0.85 12.30
C CYS A 37 -3.37 0.03 11.16
N HIS A 38 -4.41 0.56 10.51
CA HIS A 38 -5.07 -0.06 9.36
C HIS A 38 -4.09 -0.23 8.18
N GLY A 39 -3.31 0.80 7.86
CA GLY A 39 -2.27 0.75 6.83
C GLY A 39 -1.15 -0.24 7.15
N LEU A 40 -0.69 -0.25 8.41
CA LEU A 40 0.36 -1.17 8.86
C LEU A 40 -0.07 -2.63 8.75
N ILE A 41 -1.28 -2.98 9.22
CA ILE A 41 -1.80 -4.35 9.13
C ILE A 41 -1.84 -4.80 7.67
N LYS A 42 -2.44 -3.99 6.78
CA LYS A 42 -2.50 -4.29 5.35
C LYS A 42 -1.12 -4.50 4.74
N SER A 43 -0.14 -3.67 5.10
CA SER A 43 1.22 -3.75 4.56
C SER A 43 1.90 -5.08 4.88
N VAL A 44 1.68 -5.64 6.07
CA VAL A 44 2.21 -6.96 6.46
C VAL A 44 1.60 -8.07 5.61
N PHE A 45 0.28 -8.04 5.39
CA PHE A 45 -0.39 -9.02 4.53
C PHE A 45 0.10 -8.95 3.08
N PHE A 46 0.26 -7.75 2.53
CA PHE A 46 0.78 -7.59 1.17
C PHE A 46 2.22 -8.09 1.04
N ALA A 47 3.07 -7.81 2.04
CA ALA A 47 4.44 -8.31 2.07
C ALA A 47 4.48 -9.85 2.09
N LEU A 48 3.63 -10.50 2.88
CA LEU A 48 3.53 -11.95 2.93
C LEU A 48 3.11 -12.54 1.57
N ILE A 49 2.10 -11.95 0.91
CA ILE A 49 1.64 -12.40 -0.40
C ILE A 49 2.77 -12.28 -1.43
N ILE A 50 3.42 -11.12 -1.52
CA ILE A 50 4.51 -10.89 -2.48
C ILE A 50 5.65 -11.87 -2.23
N PHE A 51 6.05 -12.04 -0.97
CA PHE A 51 7.14 -12.95 -0.60
C PHE A 51 6.83 -14.39 -1.02
N THR A 52 5.64 -14.90 -0.70
CA THR A 52 5.25 -16.26 -1.07
C THR A 52 5.20 -16.45 -2.58
N VAL A 53 4.63 -15.50 -3.33
CA VAL A 53 4.56 -15.60 -4.80
C VAL A 53 5.94 -15.51 -5.43
N ALA A 54 6.79 -14.61 -4.94
CA ALA A 54 8.15 -14.44 -5.41
C ALA A 54 8.99 -15.70 -5.17
N CYS A 55 8.94 -16.28 -3.98
CA CYS A 55 9.61 -17.53 -3.69
C CYS A 55 9.07 -18.67 -4.55
N TYR A 56 7.75 -18.77 -4.71
CA TYR A 56 7.14 -19.83 -5.52
C TYR A 56 7.56 -19.75 -7.00
N LYS A 57 7.47 -18.56 -7.61
CA LYS A 57 7.86 -18.37 -9.01
C LYS A 57 9.37 -18.42 -9.23
N GLY A 58 10.15 -17.96 -8.26
CA GLY A 58 11.61 -18.05 -8.29
C GLY A 58 12.11 -19.48 -8.18
N PHE A 59 11.48 -20.33 -7.37
CA PHE A 59 11.90 -21.72 -7.21
C PHE A 59 11.51 -22.60 -8.41
N ASN A 60 10.42 -22.27 -9.09
CA ASN A 60 9.94 -22.99 -10.27
C ASN A 60 10.40 -22.35 -11.60
N CYS A 61 11.37 -21.44 -11.58
CA CYS A 61 11.85 -20.83 -12.81
C CYS A 61 12.81 -21.79 -13.54
N GLU A 62 12.59 -21.98 -14.84
CA GLU A 62 13.39 -22.85 -15.71
C GLU A 62 13.75 -22.12 -17.01
N GLY A 63 14.79 -22.56 -17.71
CA GLY A 63 15.18 -21.97 -19.01
C GLY A 63 16.18 -20.82 -18.93
N GLY A 64 16.98 -20.74 -17.85
CA GLY A 64 18.07 -19.77 -17.73
C GLY A 64 17.59 -18.31 -17.62
N ALA A 65 18.38 -17.37 -18.14
CA ALA A 65 18.14 -15.93 -17.98
C ALA A 65 16.79 -15.46 -18.58
N GLU A 66 16.35 -16.04 -19.70
CA GLU A 66 15.05 -15.72 -20.32
C GLU A 66 13.88 -16.21 -19.45
N GLY A 67 14.02 -17.40 -18.88
CA GLY A 67 13.08 -17.97 -17.93
C GLY A 67 12.88 -17.12 -16.68
N VAL A 68 13.96 -16.57 -16.13
CA VAL A 68 13.92 -15.67 -14.97
C VAL A 68 13.15 -14.38 -15.28
N GLY A 69 13.35 -13.80 -16.48
CA GLY A 69 12.60 -12.61 -16.92
C GLY A 69 11.09 -12.87 -17.04
N ARG A 70 10.71 -14.01 -17.63
CA ARG A 70 9.29 -14.43 -17.73
C ARG A 70 8.70 -14.71 -16.35
N ALA A 71 9.42 -15.42 -15.49
CA ALA A 71 8.99 -15.72 -14.12
C ALA A 71 8.77 -14.43 -13.32
N THR A 72 9.69 -13.47 -13.40
CA THR A 72 9.57 -12.16 -12.71
C THR A 72 8.33 -11.40 -13.17
N THR A 73 8.08 -11.35 -14.48
CA THR A 73 6.90 -10.67 -15.03
C THR A 73 5.61 -11.33 -14.53
N GLN A 74 5.56 -12.67 -14.53
CA GLN A 74 4.43 -13.41 -13.99
C GLN A 74 4.24 -13.19 -12.48
N THR A 75 5.33 -13.15 -11.70
CA THR A 75 5.30 -12.84 -10.26
C THR A 75 4.63 -11.50 -9.99
N VAL A 76 5.00 -10.46 -10.74
CA VAL A 76 4.44 -9.11 -10.54
C VAL A 76 2.94 -9.08 -10.86
N VAL A 77 2.53 -9.68 -11.98
CA VAL A 77 1.12 -9.72 -12.38
C VAL A 77 0.28 -10.51 -11.35
N ILE A 78 0.73 -11.70 -10.94
CA ILE A 78 0.01 -12.53 -9.98
C ILE A 78 -0.06 -11.84 -8.61
N SER A 79 1.05 -11.24 -8.15
CA SER A 79 1.08 -10.52 -6.88
C SER A 79 0.14 -9.32 -6.91
N MET A 80 0.12 -8.53 -8.00
CA MET A 80 -0.79 -7.39 -8.14
C MET A 80 -2.25 -7.82 -8.05
N VAL A 81 -2.65 -8.89 -8.74
CA VAL A 81 -4.03 -9.38 -8.69
C VAL A 81 -4.38 -9.90 -7.29
N MET A 82 -3.49 -10.67 -6.65
CA MET A 82 -3.74 -11.16 -5.29
C MET A 82 -3.80 -10.05 -4.26
N ILE A 83 -2.97 -9.01 -4.39
CA ILE A 83 -3.01 -7.83 -3.52
C ILE A 83 -4.36 -7.13 -3.66
N LEU A 84 -4.85 -6.91 -4.88
CA LEU A 84 -6.15 -6.25 -5.10
C LEU A 84 -7.31 -7.04 -4.48
N VAL A 85 -7.32 -8.35 -4.68
CA VAL A 85 -8.35 -9.22 -4.09
C VAL A 85 -8.24 -9.21 -2.56
N SER A 86 -7.03 -9.35 -2.03
CA SER A 86 -6.77 -9.33 -0.58
C SER A 86 -7.15 -8.00 0.04
N ASP A 87 -6.87 -6.87 -0.62
CA ASP A 87 -7.22 -5.53 -0.12
C ASP A 87 -8.73 -5.36 0.05
N TYR A 88 -9.55 -5.86 -0.88
CA TYR A 88 -11.00 -5.83 -0.74
C TYR A 88 -11.46 -6.59 0.51
N PHE A 89 -10.96 -7.81 0.71
CA PHE A 89 -11.31 -8.62 1.89
C PHE A 89 -10.79 -8.02 3.20
N LEU A 90 -9.55 -7.55 3.22
CA LEU A 90 -8.93 -6.92 4.38
C LEU A 90 -9.68 -5.66 4.78
N THR A 91 -10.05 -4.82 3.80
CA THR A 91 -10.85 -3.61 4.04
C THR A 91 -12.21 -3.97 4.63
N ALA A 92 -12.92 -4.93 4.02
CA ALA A 92 -14.23 -5.37 4.52
C ALA A 92 -14.14 -5.92 5.96
N LEU A 93 -13.07 -6.67 6.27
CA LEU A 93 -12.85 -7.23 7.60
C LEU A 93 -12.49 -6.14 8.63
N LEU A 94 -11.65 -5.17 8.27
CA LEU A 94 -11.26 -4.08 9.17
C LEU A 94 -12.43 -3.15 9.50
N VAL A 95 -13.23 -2.79 8.49
CA VAL A 95 -14.46 -2.01 8.68
C VAL A 95 -15.47 -2.77 9.54
N LEU A 96 -15.60 -4.09 9.35
CA LEU A 96 -16.46 -4.93 10.18
C LEU A 96 -16.01 -4.98 11.65
N PHE A 97 -14.69 -4.95 11.90
CA PHE A 97 -14.12 -4.93 13.25
C PHE A 97 -14.27 -3.57 13.97
N GLY A 98 -14.89 -2.58 13.34
CA GLY A 98 -15.13 -1.26 13.94
C GLY A 98 -13.91 -0.34 13.95
N VAL A 99 -12.88 -0.68 13.17
CA VAL A 99 -11.74 0.20 12.87
C VAL A 99 -11.99 0.77 11.48
N GLY A 100 -12.81 1.82 11.41
CA GLY A 100 -13.24 2.49 10.18
C GLY A 100 -14.16 3.66 10.46
#